data_AF-X1FZ55-F1
#
_entry.id   AF-X1FZ55-F1
#
_cell.length_a   1.000
_cell.length_b   1.000
_cell.length_c   1.000
_cell.angle_alpha   90.00
_cell.angle_beta   90.00
_cell.angle_gamma   90.00
#
_symmetry.space_group_name_H-M   'P 1'
#
loop_
_entity.id
_entity.type
_entity.pdbx_description
1 polymer ?
#
loop_
_entity_poly.entity_id
_entity_poly.type
_entity_poly.pdbx_seq_one_letter_code
_entity_poly.pdbx_strand_id
1 'polypeptide(L)'
;ERAKRIVPANRIRGISIQPMVKEGKEVLIGVSWDDVFGHLIKFGLGGKYVEIYRDVSTKLVPLTPSMTEEMIGETKIISRLLKGVREESPSDVPEVEEALLRFSQLVGDFPRILEIEANPLVVWKKGAMVVDARLRLKNGCS
;
A
#
# COMPACT_ATOMS: atom_id res chain seq x y z
N GLU A 1 -9.86 -6.51 -29.29
CA GLU A 1 -10.20 -7.86 -29.80
C GLU A 1 -9.80 -9.03 -28.89
N ARG A 2 -8.64 -9.05 -28.24
CA ARG A 2 -8.22 -10.18 -27.35
C ARG A 2 -9.09 -10.40 -26.10
N ALA A 3 -9.55 -9.33 -25.43
CA ALA A 3 -10.34 -9.44 -24.19
C ALA A 3 -11.66 -10.23 -24.34
N LYS A 4 -12.30 -10.16 -25.52
CA LYS A 4 -13.57 -10.86 -25.82
C LYS A 4 -13.43 -12.38 -25.98
N ARG A 5 -12.20 -12.93 -26.05
CA ARG A 5 -11.95 -14.38 -26.18
C ARG A 5 -11.87 -15.12 -24.85
N ILE A 6 -11.65 -14.40 -23.74
CA ILE A 6 -11.40 -14.99 -22.41
C ILE A 6 -12.50 -14.63 -21.41
N VAL A 7 -13.14 -13.46 -21.57
CA VAL A 7 -14.19 -12.97 -20.68
C VAL A 7 -15.44 -12.63 -21.49
N PRO A 8 -16.64 -13.12 -21.10
CA PRO A 8 -17.87 -12.79 -21.81
C PRO A 8 -18.06 -11.27 -21.86
N ALA A 9 -18.49 -10.75 -23.02
CA ALA A 9 -18.50 -9.32 -23.31
C ALA A 9 -19.32 -8.49 -22.30
N ASN A 10 -20.35 -9.07 -21.69
CA ASN A 10 -21.19 -8.42 -20.67
C ASN A 10 -20.49 -8.20 -19.31
N ARG A 11 -19.28 -8.74 -19.10
CA ARG A 11 -18.47 -8.55 -17.89
C ARG A 11 -17.33 -7.55 -18.05
N ILE A 12 -17.12 -7.02 -19.26
CA ILE A 12 -16.06 -6.04 -19.52
C ILE A 12 -16.65 -4.64 -19.32
N ARG A 13 -16.28 -3.97 -18.23
CA ARG A 13 -16.65 -2.56 -17.97
C ARG A 13 -15.87 -1.57 -18.84
N GLY A 14 -14.64 -1.93 -19.23
CA GLY A 14 -13.74 -1.08 -20.01
C GLY A 14 -12.32 -1.64 -20.03
N ILE A 15 -11.40 -0.88 -20.62
CA ILE A 15 -9.96 -1.16 -20.63
C ILE A 15 -9.24 0.04 -20.03
N SER A 16 -8.42 -0.19 -19.01
CA SER A 16 -7.53 0.82 -18.44
C SER A 16 -6.17 0.73 -19.14
N ILE A 17 -5.68 1.85 -19.66
CA ILE A 17 -4.34 1.97 -20.24
C ILE A 17 -3.52 2.81 -19.27
N GLN A 18 -2.42 2.25 -18.78
CA GLN A 18 -1.55 2.88 -17.81
C GLN A 18 -0.09 2.81 -18.29
N PRO A 19 0.77 3.77 -17.90
CA PRO A 19 2.20 3.69 -18.17
C PRO A 19 2.83 2.44 -17.55
N MET A 20 3.86 1.90 -18.21
CA MET A 20 4.64 0.82 -17.62
C MET A 20 5.55 1.39 -16.52
N VAL A 21 5.42 0.82 -15.32
CA VAL A 21 6.16 1.24 -14.14
C VAL A 21 7.60 0.71 -14.22
N LYS A 22 8.59 1.55 -13.90
CA LYS A 22 9.99 1.12 -13.81
C LYS A 22 10.20 0.26 -12.57
N GLU A 23 11.17 -0.65 -12.63
CA GLU A 23 11.56 -1.45 -11.46
C GLU A 23 11.98 -0.55 -10.29
N GLY A 24 11.60 -0.94 -9.08
CA GLY A 24 11.86 -0.23 -7.83
C GLY A 24 11.55 -1.14 -6.64
N LYS A 25 11.71 -0.63 -5.42
CA LYS A 25 11.43 -1.42 -4.21
C LYS A 25 9.93 -1.42 -3.97
N GLU A 26 9.33 -2.59 -3.83
CA GLU A 26 7.90 -2.75 -3.62
C GLU A 26 7.58 -2.79 -2.13
N VAL A 27 6.69 -1.90 -1.69
CA VAL A 27 6.12 -1.89 -0.35
C VAL A 27 4.60 -2.05 -0.42
N LEU A 28 4.01 -2.49 0.68
CA LEU A 28 2.58 -2.52 0.89
C LEU A 28 2.20 -1.47 1.93
N ILE A 29 1.14 -0.72 1.64
CA ILE A 29 0.42 0.09 2.62
C ILE A 29 -1.03 -0.37 2.59
N GLY A 30 -1.57 -0.80 3.72
CA GLY A 30 -2.95 -1.25 3.81
C GLY A 30 -3.61 -0.77 5.09
N VAL A 31 -4.89 -0.45 5.04
CA VAL A 31 -5.72 -0.19 6.21
C VAL A 31 -6.86 -1.20 6.21
N SER A 32 -7.17 -1.73 7.38
CA SER A 32 -8.32 -2.60 7.62
C SER A 32 -9.09 -2.16 8.86
N TRP A 33 -10.40 -2.34 8.85
CA TRP A 33 -11.27 -2.11 10.01
C TRP A 33 -11.31 -3.32 10.94
N ASP A 34 -11.16 -3.07 12.23
CA ASP A 34 -11.39 -4.00 13.32
C ASP A 34 -12.53 -3.48 14.22
N ASP A 35 -13.39 -4.38 14.69
CA ASP A 35 -14.60 -4.00 15.44
C ASP A 35 -14.31 -3.47 16.86
N VAL A 36 -13.14 -3.79 17.42
CA VAL A 36 -12.71 -3.33 18.75
C VAL A 36 -11.82 -2.10 18.63
N PHE A 37 -10.89 -2.14 17.69
CA PHE A 37 -9.80 -1.15 17.58
C PHE A 37 -10.04 -0.07 16.53
N GLY A 38 -11.03 -0.23 15.65
CA GLY A 38 -11.25 0.67 14.51
C GLY A 38 -10.24 0.42 13.39
N HIS A 39 -9.78 1.48 12.72
CA HIS A 39 -8.82 1.35 11.62
C HIS A 39 -7.40 1.01 12.10
N LEU A 40 -6.89 -0.09 11.55
CA LEU A 40 -5.50 -0.53 11.69
C LEU A 40 -4.78 -0.33 10.36
N ILE A 41 -3.67 0.39 10.39
CA ILE A 41 -2.79 0.57 9.22
C ILE A 41 -1.60 -0.39 9.30
N LYS A 42 -1.23 -0.94 8.15
CA LYS A 42 -0.18 -1.93 7.93
C LYS A 42 0.81 -1.40 6.91
N PHE A 43 2.08 -1.64 7.19
CA PHE A 43 3.20 -1.32 6.32
C PHE A 43 4.09 -2.55 6.23
N GLY A 44 4.66 -2.82 5.06
CA GLY A 44 5.59 -3.93 4.95
C GLY A 44 6.13 -4.15 3.55
N LEU A 45 6.84 -5.26 3.40
CA LEU A 45 7.31 -5.74 2.10
C LEU A 45 6.12 -5.95 1.17
N GLY A 46 6.17 -5.36 -0.04
CA GLY A 46 5.15 -5.50 -1.07
C GLY A 46 5.42 -6.62 -2.06
N GLY A 47 4.49 -6.80 -3.00
CA GLY A 47 4.64 -7.76 -4.10
C GLY A 47 4.37 -9.21 -3.72
N LYS A 48 4.79 -10.14 -4.59
CA LYS A 48 4.47 -11.58 -4.47
C LYS A 48 5.03 -12.29 -3.23
N TYR A 49 5.88 -11.62 -2.44
CA TYR A 49 6.59 -12.22 -1.32
C TYR A 49 6.02 -11.84 0.06
N VAL A 50 4.98 -11.01 0.11
CA VAL A 50 4.32 -10.55 1.36
C VAL A 50 3.97 -11.74 2.27
N GLU A 51 3.29 -12.75 1.72
CA GLU A 51 2.78 -13.89 2.49
C GLU A 51 3.89 -14.80 3.05
N ILE A 52 5.05 -14.81 2.40
CA ILE A 52 6.17 -15.69 2.73
C ILE A 52 7.01 -15.09 3.85
N TYR A 53 7.39 -13.82 3.73
CA TYR A 53 8.30 -13.19 4.70
C TYR A 53 7.57 -12.63 5.92
N ARG A 54 6.28 -12.30 5.81
CA ARG A 54 5.48 -11.68 6.88
C ARG A 54 6.19 -10.48 7.52
N ASP A 55 6.93 -9.73 6.70
CA ASP A 55 7.71 -8.56 7.12
C ASP A 55 6.81 -7.33 7.12
N VAL A 56 5.98 -7.25 8.16
CA VAL A 56 4.94 -6.23 8.31
C VAL A 56 4.95 -5.65 9.71
N SER A 57 4.58 -4.38 9.81
CA SER A 57 4.26 -3.68 11.05
C SER A 57 2.81 -3.18 10.99
N THR A 58 2.19 -2.97 12.14
CA THR A 58 0.79 -2.54 12.25
C THR A 58 0.63 -1.54 13.38
N LYS A 59 -0.09 -0.45 13.12
CA LYS A 59 -0.40 0.60 14.09
C LYS A 59 -1.87 0.98 14.01
N LEU A 60 -2.37 1.61 15.07
CA LEU A 60 -3.69 2.24 15.07
C LEU A 60 -3.65 3.55 14.28
N VAL A 61 -4.78 3.89 13.65
CA VAL A 61 -5.04 5.21 13.10
C VAL A 61 -5.65 6.10 14.20
N PRO A 62 -5.33 7.42 14.27
CA PRO A 62 -4.48 8.18 13.35
C PRO A 62 -2.97 7.98 13.61
N LEU A 63 -2.18 8.02 12.53
CA LEU A 63 -0.73 8.03 12.58
C LEU A 63 -0.19 9.44 12.82
N THR A 64 0.88 9.52 13.60
CA THR A 64 1.77 10.68 13.63
C THR A 64 3.04 10.42 12.80
N PRO A 65 3.80 11.46 12.43
CA PRO A 65 5.09 11.28 11.77
C PRO A 65 6.04 10.34 12.54
N SER A 66 6.11 10.49 13.88
CA SER A 66 6.97 9.64 14.71
C SER A 66 6.52 8.17 14.72
N MET A 67 5.21 7.91 14.76
CA MET A 67 4.67 6.56 14.66
C MET A 67 4.96 5.95 13.28
N THR A 68 5.00 6.77 12.24
CA THR A 68 5.26 6.35 10.86
C THR A 68 6.72 5.92 10.70
N GLU A 69 7.66 6.72 11.21
CA GLU A 69 9.08 6.37 11.24
C GLU A 69 9.34 5.07 12.03
N GLU A 70 8.74 4.95 13.22
CA GLU A 70 8.81 3.75 14.05
C GLU A 70 8.26 2.53 13.30
N MET A 71 7.07 2.66 12.70
CA MET A 71 6.39 1.60 11.96
C MET A 71 7.25 1.09 10.78
N ILE A 72 7.93 1.97 10.05
CA ILE A 72 8.86 1.55 8.99
C ILE A 72 10.04 0.81 9.62
N GLY A 73 10.61 1.33 10.70
CA GLY A 73 11.75 0.75 11.41
C GLY A 73 11.51 -0.63 12.04
N GLU A 74 10.27 -0.94 12.42
CA GLU A 74 9.87 -2.24 12.99
C GLU A 74 9.98 -3.40 11.99
N THR A 75 9.92 -3.11 10.69
CA THR A 75 10.12 -4.14 9.66
C THR A 75 11.59 -4.56 9.59
N LYS A 76 11.85 -5.85 9.39
CA LYS A 76 13.20 -6.44 9.44
C LYS A 76 13.90 -6.42 8.09
N ILE A 77 13.15 -6.58 7.00
CA ILE A 77 13.68 -6.71 5.64
C ILE A 77 13.50 -5.41 4.89
N ILE A 78 12.25 -4.93 4.76
CA ILE A 78 11.94 -3.80 3.87
C ILE A 78 12.57 -2.50 4.38
N SER A 79 12.66 -2.26 5.69
CA SER A 79 13.38 -1.10 6.25
C SER A 79 14.85 -1.04 5.79
N ARG A 80 15.52 -2.20 5.72
CA ARG A 80 16.91 -2.31 5.26
C ARG A 80 17.02 -2.15 3.76
N LEU A 81 16.12 -2.77 3.02
CA LEU A 81 16.06 -2.61 1.56
C LEU A 81 15.85 -1.14 1.21
N LEU A 82 14.90 -0.44 1.84
CA LEU A 82 14.66 0.98 1.62
C LEU A 82 15.89 1.84 1.91
N LYS A 83 16.68 1.53 2.94
CA LYS A 83 17.96 2.21 3.22
C LYS A 83 19.06 1.93 2.18
N GLY A 84 18.87 0.96 1.30
CA GLY A 84 19.85 0.51 0.31
C GLY A 84 20.69 -0.64 0.84
N VAL A 85 21.03 -1.58 -0.04
CA VAL A 85 21.93 -2.70 0.26
C VAL A 85 23.17 -2.62 -0.62
N ARG A 86 24.36 -2.83 -0.02
CA ARG A 86 25.65 -2.74 -0.72
C ARG A 86 25.84 -1.36 -1.38
N GLU A 87 25.91 -1.32 -2.71
CA GLU A 87 26.16 -0.13 -3.52
C GLU A 87 24.87 0.57 -3.97
N GLU A 88 23.70 0.05 -3.57
CA GLU A 88 22.43 0.68 -3.88
C GLU A 88 22.22 1.98 -3.10
N SER A 89 21.73 3.00 -3.79
CA SER A 89 21.26 4.22 -3.12
C SER A 89 20.01 3.93 -2.26
N PRO A 90 19.83 4.67 -1.16
CA PRO A 90 18.56 4.68 -0.44
C PRO A 90 17.39 5.05 -1.35
N SER A 91 16.23 4.50 -1.04
CA SER A 91 14.95 4.89 -1.61
C SER A 91 14.43 6.17 -0.95
N ASP A 92 13.44 6.80 -1.57
CA ASP A 92 12.75 7.98 -1.08
C ASP A 92 11.79 7.60 0.07
N VAL A 93 12.36 7.30 1.24
CA VAL A 93 11.59 6.95 2.45
C VAL A 93 10.58 8.04 2.85
N PRO A 94 10.89 9.34 2.75
CA PRO A 94 9.90 10.38 3.02
C PRO A 94 8.60 10.25 2.22
N GLU A 95 8.66 9.79 0.96
CA GLU A 95 7.45 9.55 0.15
C GLU A 95 6.63 8.36 0.66
N VAL A 96 7.26 7.38 1.29
CA VAL A 96 6.57 6.27 1.98
C VAL A 96 5.88 6.76 3.24
N GLU A 97 6.56 7.60 4.02
CA GLU A 97 6.00 8.21 5.23
C GLU A 97 4.79 9.10 4.90
N GLU A 98 4.92 9.95 3.89
CA GLU A 98 3.82 10.78 3.39
C GLU A 98 2.64 9.93 2.91
N ALA A 99 2.90 8.83 2.18
CA ALA A 99 1.85 7.92 1.77
C ALA A 99 1.13 7.28 2.97
N LEU A 100 1.85 6.84 4.01
CA LEU A 100 1.26 6.28 5.24
C LEU A 100 0.38 7.31 5.97
N LEU A 101 0.87 8.54 6.12
CA LEU A 101 0.12 9.64 6.73
C LEU A 101 -1.15 9.97 5.93
N ARG A 102 -1.06 9.99 4.59
CA ARG A 102 -2.23 10.21 3.71
C ARG A 102 -3.25 9.09 3.79
N PHE A 103 -2.82 7.83 3.87
CA PHE A 103 -3.73 6.69 4.09
C PHE A 103 -4.42 6.81 5.45
N SER A 104 -3.67 7.16 6.49
CA SER A 104 -4.20 7.40 7.82
C SER A 104 -5.24 8.52 7.85
N GLN A 105 -4.94 9.65 7.20
CA GLN A 105 -5.88 10.76 7.06
C GLN A 105 -7.13 10.32 6.27
N LEU A 106 -6.95 9.64 5.14
CA LEU A 106 -8.05 9.24 4.25
C LEU A 106 -9.10 8.40 4.98
N VAL A 107 -8.69 7.41 5.78
CA VAL A 107 -9.66 6.57 6.51
C VAL A 107 -10.28 7.29 7.70
N GLY A 108 -9.59 8.28 8.27
CA GLY A 108 -10.15 9.19 9.28
C GLY A 108 -11.23 10.10 8.70
N ASP A 109 -10.97 10.66 7.51
CA ASP A 109 -11.90 11.54 6.78
C ASP A 109 -13.10 10.76 6.21
N PHE A 110 -12.92 9.48 5.87
CA PHE A 110 -13.95 8.62 5.30
C PHE A 110 -14.13 7.31 6.07
N PRO A 111 -14.83 7.31 7.24
CA PRO A 111 -15.01 6.12 8.07
C PRO A 111 -15.76 4.96 7.41
N ARG A 112 -16.39 5.19 6.25
CA ARG A 112 -17.03 4.15 5.44
C ARG A 112 -16.03 3.25 4.74
N ILE A 113 -14.77 3.63 4.64
CA ILE A 113 -13.70 2.77 4.10
C ILE A 113 -13.46 1.66 5.12
N LEU A 114 -13.76 0.41 4.77
CA LEU A 114 -13.47 -0.74 5.63
C LEU A 114 -12.09 -1.28 5.36
N GLU A 115 -11.66 -1.29 4.10
CA GLU A 115 -10.31 -1.67 3.70
C GLU A 115 -9.83 -0.77 2.58
N ILE A 116 -8.56 -0.38 2.62
CA ILE A 116 -7.85 0.19 1.47
C ILE A 116 -6.44 -0.39 1.45
N GLU A 117 -5.96 -0.81 0.28
CA GLU A 117 -4.61 -1.35 0.13
C GLU A 117 -3.98 -0.83 -1.16
N ALA A 118 -2.73 -0.36 -1.06
CA ALA A 118 -1.83 -0.16 -2.17
C ALA A 118 -0.77 -1.27 -2.14
N ASN A 119 -0.81 -2.16 -3.14
CA ASN A 119 0.12 -3.27 -3.24
C ASN A 119 0.37 -3.68 -4.72
N PRO A 120 1.51 -3.29 -5.32
CA PRO A 120 2.61 -2.56 -4.69
C PRO A 120 2.44 -1.04 -4.74
N LEU A 121 2.98 -0.36 -3.71
CA LEU A 121 3.58 0.96 -3.86
C LEU A 121 5.06 0.76 -4.25
N VAL A 122 5.44 1.22 -5.45
CA VAL A 122 6.83 1.14 -5.92
C VAL A 122 7.58 2.40 -5.49
N VAL A 123 8.74 2.23 -4.88
CA VAL A 123 9.58 3.31 -4.34
C VAL A 123 10.94 3.32 -5.02
N TRP A 124 11.33 4.48 -5.56
CA TRP A 124 12.65 4.68 -6.20
C TRP A 124 13.56 5.52 -5.31
N LYS A 125 14.73 5.87 -5.84
CA LYS A 125 15.62 6.87 -5.22
C LYS A 125 14.95 8.25 -5.06
N LYS A 126 13.99 8.56 -5.94
CA LYS A 126 13.20 9.79 -5.90
C LYS A 126 11.76 9.47 -6.31
N GLY A 127 10.81 9.71 -5.42
CA GLY A 127 9.40 9.44 -5.63
C GLY A 127 8.96 8.00 -5.35
N ALA A 128 7.64 7.86 -5.22
CA ALA A 128 6.95 6.59 -5.15
C ALA A 128 5.67 6.62 -6.01
N MET A 129 5.15 5.45 -6.40
CA MET A 129 3.89 5.35 -7.16
C MET A 129 3.10 4.10 -6.79
N VAL A 130 1.80 4.27 -6.57
CA VAL A 130 0.85 3.16 -6.37
C VAL A 130 0.56 2.51 -7.72
N VAL A 131 0.81 1.20 -7.84
CA VAL A 131 0.63 0.46 -9.09
C VAL A 131 -0.72 -0.26 -9.15
N ASP A 132 -1.13 -0.85 -8.03
CA ASP A 132 -2.48 -1.40 -7.84
C ASP A 132 -3.03 -0.91 -6.51
N ALA A 133 -4.34 -0.63 -6.50
CA ALA A 133 -5.04 -0.24 -5.30
C ALA A 133 -6.41 -0.90 -5.23
N ARG A 134 -6.78 -1.35 -4.03
CA ARG A 134 -8.09 -1.96 -3.77
C ARG A 134 -8.73 -1.26 -2.58
N LEU A 135 -10.03 -1.05 -2.68
CA LEU A 135 -10.83 -0.36 -1.68
C LEU A 135 -12.12 -1.15 -1.45
N ARG A 136 -12.46 -1.38 -0.18
CA ARG A 136 -13.75 -1.93 0.24
C ARG A 136 -14.46 -0.90 1.10
N LEU A 137 -15.69 -0.59 0.73
CA LEU A 137 -16.56 0.31 1.48
C LEU A 137 -17.58 -0.49 2.29
N LYS A 138 -18.02 0.08 3.41
CA LYS A 138 -19.22 -0.36 4.09
C LYS A 138 -20.40 -0.08 3.17
N ASN A 139 -21.15 -1.13 2.83
CA ASN A 139 -22.41 -0.98 2.13
C ASN A 139 -23.32 -0.07 2.96
N GLY A 140 -23.98 0.89 2.32
CA GLY A 140 -25.02 1.66 3.02
C GLY A 140 -26.11 0.70 3.50
N CYS A 141 -26.65 0.94 4.70
CA CYS A 141 -27.95 0.37 5.02
C CYS A 141 -28.94 0.90 3.98
N SER A 142 -29.48 -0.01 3.17
CA SER A 142 -30.77 0.20 2.49
C SER A 142 -31.89 0.29 3.51
#